data_AF-A0A2V6PFC3-F1
#
_entry.id   AF-A0A2V6PFC3-F1
#
_cell.length_a   1.000
_cell.length_b   1.000
_cell.length_c   1.000
_cell.angle_alpha   90.00
_cell.angle_beta   90.00
_cell.angle_gamma   90.00
#
_symmetry.space_group_name_H-M   'P 1'
#
loop_
_entity.id
_entity.type
_entity.pdbx_description
1 polymer ?
#
loop_
_entity_poly.entity_id
_entity_poly.type
_entity_poly.pdbx_seq_one_letter_code
_entity_poly.pdbx_strand_id
1 'polypeptide(L)'
;MQEIRGLMQSALEPEVFRKLYRDFAGQNPKWNEIPSSAGDVYEWDANSTYIQEPPFFKNFSLQPGATREIKGARPLGIFGDSLTTDHISPAGSIKKTSPAGKYLTDHGVTVPDFNSYGSRRGNDRVMTRGTFANVRIRNLMVPGIEGGVTKHMPEGTQMSIYDAAMKYQHDRVPLVVIAGQEYGAGSSRDWAAKGTALLGVKAVVAQSFERIHRSNLVGMGVLPLQFPNPRARRLGSFRRPGSGRGPETATGFDAPHHAPGRFSPGSSCQVPHRHAHRD
;
A
#
# COMPACT_ATOMS: atom_id res chain seq x y z
N MET A 1 -35.47 4.66 -28.98
CA MET A 1 -35.74 4.58 -27.52
C MET A 1 -36.86 3.60 -27.15
N GLN A 2 -37.94 3.45 -27.93
CA GLN A 2 -39.00 2.46 -27.67
C GLN A 2 -38.52 1.00 -27.87
N GLU A 3 -37.73 0.74 -28.90
CA GLU A 3 -37.17 -0.60 -29.18
C GLU A 3 -36.27 -1.12 -28.04
N ILE A 4 -35.34 -0.29 -27.54
CA ILE A 4 -34.51 -0.63 -26.36
C ILE A 4 -35.38 -0.88 -25.13
N ARG A 5 -36.41 -0.06 -24.90
CA ARG A 5 -37.33 -0.24 -23.77
C ARG A 5 -38.12 -1.55 -23.86
N GLY A 6 -38.56 -1.93 -25.06
CA GLY A 6 -39.26 -3.20 -25.29
C GLY A 6 -38.36 -4.41 -25.03
N LEU A 7 -37.11 -4.38 -25.50
CA LEU A 7 -36.12 -5.43 -25.23
C LEU A 7 -35.72 -5.50 -23.74
N MET A 8 -35.64 -4.35 -23.05
CA MET A 8 -35.37 -4.34 -21.61
C MET A 8 -36.49 -4.99 -20.80
N GLN A 9 -37.76 -4.79 -21.19
CA GLN A 9 -38.89 -5.41 -20.47
C GLN A 9 -38.82 -6.93 -20.56
N SER A 10 -38.57 -7.51 -21.75
CA SER A 10 -38.43 -8.96 -21.89
C SER A 10 -37.22 -9.55 -21.18
N ALA A 11 -36.13 -8.78 -21.03
CA ALA A 11 -34.94 -9.20 -20.29
C ALA A 11 -35.10 -9.13 -18.76
N LEU A 12 -36.07 -8.34 -18.26
CA LEU A 12 -36.31 -8.11 -16.84
C LEU A 12 -37.47 -8.93 -16.26
N GLU A 13 -38.03 -9.86 -17.05
CA GLU A 13 -39.12 -10.72 -16.59
C GLU A 13 -38.68 -11.60 -15.40
N PRO A 14 -39.50 -11.72 -14.34
CA PRO A 14 -39.17 -12.51 -13.15
C PRO A 14 -38.74 -13.95 -13.45
N GLU A 15 -39.28 -14.55 -14.50
CA GLU A 15 -38.99 -15.91 -14.96
C GLU A 15 -37.52 -16.08 -15.38
N VAL A 16 -36.92 -15.04 -15.97
CA VAL A 16 -35.51 -15.03 -16.37
C VAL A 16 -34.62 -15.14 -15.13
N PHE A 17 -34.90 -14.33 -14.10
CA PHE A 17 -34.18 -14.40 -12.83
C PHE A 17 -34.40 -15.76 -12.15
N ARG A 18 -35.64 -16.24 -12.05
CA ARG A 18 -35.91 -17.56 -11.45
C ARG A 18 -35.15 -18.67 -12.19
N LYS A 19 -35.05 -18.62 -13.52
CA LYS A 19 -34.29 -19.61 -14.30
C LYS A 19 -32.78 -19.54 -14.01
N LEU A 20 -32.21 -18.34 -13.99
CA LEU A 20 -30.76 -18.16 -13.78
C LEU A 20 -30.31 -18.46 -12.35
N TYR A 21 -31.16 -18.21 -11.35
CA TYR A 21 -30.78 -18.35 -9.93
C TYR A 21 -31.26 -19.67 -9.27
N ARG A 22 -32.13 -20.46 -9.91
CA ARG A 22 -32.71 -21.67 -9.29
C ARG A 22 -31.73 -22.84 -9.18
N ASP A 23 -30.79 -22.98 -10.12
CA ASP A 23 -29.92 -24.16 -10.19
C ASP A 23 -28.46 -23.78 -10.49
N PHE A 24 -27.85 -23.05 -9.58
CA PHE A 24 -26.45 -22.66 -9.72
C PHE A 24 -25.51 -23.88 -9.81
N ALA A 25 -25.79 -24.94 -9.05
CA ALA A 25 -24.95 -26.14 -9.01
C ALA A 25 -25.03 -26.92 -10.33
N GLY A 26 -26.24 -27.19 -10.85
CA GLY A 26 -26.42 -27.90 -12.12
C GLY A 26 -25.90 -27.11 -13.34
N GLN A 27 -25.86 -25.78 -13.24
CA GLN A 27 -25.36 -24.92 -14.31
C GLN A 27 -23.82 -24.80 -14.37
N ASN A 28 -23.09 -25.31 -13.36
CA ASN A 28 -21.63 -25.17 -13.29
C ASN A 28 -20.93 -26.53 -13.02
N PRO A 29 -20.98 -27.50 -13.95
CA PRO A 29 -20.43 -28.85 -13.73
C PRO A 29 -18.93 -28.84 -13.37
N LYS A 30 -18.13 -28.02 -14.06
CA LYS A 30 -16.69 -27.87 -13.76
C LYS A 30 -16.39 -27.33 -12.36
N TRP A 31 -17.29 -26.51 -11.81
CA TRP A 31 -17.14 -26.02 -10.43
C TRP A 31 -17.31 -27.15 -9.43
N ASN A 32 -18.27 -28.04 -9.69
CA ASN A 32 -18.55 -29.19 -8.83
C ASN A 32 -17.46 -30.27 -8.88
N GLU A 33 -16.65 -30.29 -9.96
CA GLU A 33 -15.50 -31.19 -10.11
C GLU A 33 -14.27 -30.76 -9.29
N ILE A 34 -14.25 -29.52 -8.76
CA ILE A 34 -13.12 -29.03 -7.97
C ILE A 34 -13.11 -29.76 -6.61
N PRO A 35 -12.04 -30.50 -6.28
CA PRO A 35 -11.96 -31.18 -5.01
C PRO A 35 -11.96 -30.17 -3.87
N SER A 36 -12.70 -30.46 -2.80
CA SER A 36 -12.67 -29.70 -1.55
C SER A 36 -12.03 -30.54 -0.45
N SER A 37 -11.20 -29.91 0.38
CA SER A 37 -10.74 -30.51 1.62
C SER A 37 -11.85 -30.41 2.67
N ALA A 38 -11.99 -31.44 3.50
CA ALA A 38 -12.91 -31.43 4.64
C ALA A 38 -12.18 -30.88 5.88
N GLY A 39 -12.87 -30.08 6.70
CA GLY A 39 -12.36 -29.54 7.96
C GLY A 39 -12.39 -28.01 8.03
N ASP A 40 -12.08 -27.49 9.22
CA ASP A 40 -12.16 -26.05 9.53
C ASP A 40 -10.85 -25.28 9.25
N VAL A 41 -9.75 -26.00 8.99
CA VAL A 41 -8.41 -25.43 8.79
C VAL A 41 -7.95 -25.72 7.37
N TYR A 42 -7.42 -24.69 6.71
CA TYR A 42 -6.86 -24.81 5.36
C TYR A 42 -5.51 -25.53 5.39
N GLU A 43 -5.35 -26.57 4.58
CA GLU A 43 -4.09 -27.28 4.41
C GLU A 43 -3.19 -26.52 3.42
N TRP A 44 -2.16 -25.84 3.96
CA TRP A 44 -1.24 -25.07 3.14
C TRP A 44 -0.32 -25.97 2.31
N ASP A 45 -0.37 -25.83 0.98
CA ASP A 45 0.64 -26.40 0.10
C ASP A 45 1.88 -25.51 0.03
N ALA A 46 3.01 -26.00 0.55
CA ALA A 46 4.27 -25.27 0.52
C ALA A 46 4.78 -24.97 -0.91
N ASN A 47 4.41 -25.80 -1.89
CA ASN A 47 4.81 -25.66 -3.30
C ASN A 47 3.87 -24.75 -4.10
N SER A 48 2.70 -24.40 -3.56
CA SER A 48 1.72 -23.58 -4.24
C SER A 48 2.29 -22.18 -4.56
N THR A 49 2.20 -21.76 -5.81
CA THR A 49 2.57 -20.40 -6.22
C THR A 49 1.38 -19.43 -6.21
N TYR A 50 0.19 -19.87 -5.78
CA TYR A 50 -1.05 -19.09 -5.78
C TYR A 50 -1.56 -18.74 -4.38
N ILE A 51 -1.58 -19.72 -3.48
CA ILE A 51 -2.05 -19.61 -2.10
C ILE A 51 -0.87 -19.94 -1.18
N GLN A 52 -0.52 -19.02 -0.28
CA GLN A 52 0.57 -19.16 0.69
C GLN A 52 0.11 -18.62 2.04
N GLU A 53 0.60 -19.22 3.13
CA GLU A 53 0.32 -18.75 4.48
C GLU A 53 1.04 -17.40 4.71
N PRO A 54 0.32 -16.29 4.90
CA PRO A 54 0.96 -15.00 5.05
C PRO A 54 1.51 -14.81 6.46
N PRO A 55 2.63 -14.08 6.64
CA PRO A 55 3.33 -13.98 7.92
C PRO A 55 2.70 -13.01 8.93
N PHE A 56 1.45 -12.56 8.72
CA PHE A 56 0.81 -11.52 9.54
C PHE A 56 0.71 -11.90 11.02
N PHE A 57 0.53 -13.20 11.31
CA PHE A 57 0.33 -13.72 12.66
C PHE A 57 1.54 -14.52 13.20
N LYS A 58 2.68 -14.53 12.50
CA LYS A 58 3.85 -15.36 12.88
C LYS A 58 4.35 -15.09 14.31
N ASN A 59 4.20 -13.86 14.80
CA ASN A 59 4.57 -13.45 16.16
C ASN A 59 3.35 -12.89 16.93
N PHE A 60 2.16 -13.45 16.68
CA PHE A 60 0.94 -12.99 17.34
C PHE A 60 0.97 -13.26 18.85
N SER A 61 0.45 -12.30 19.62
CA SER A 61 0.30 -12.38 21.07
C SER A 61 -1.10 -11.92 21.44
N LEU A 62 -1.72 -12.61 22.41
CA LEU A 62 -3.01 -12.19 22.97
C LEU A 62 -2.93 -10.85 23.71
N GLN A 63 -1.75 -10.50 24.21
CA GLN A 63 -1.48 -9.19 24.79
C GLN A 63 -0.93 -8.25 23.72
N PRO A 64 -1.53 -7.05 23.54
CA PRO A 64 -1.01 -6.07 22.60
C PRO A 64 0.39 -5.63 23.00
N GLY A 65 1.28 -5.51 22.02
CA GLY A 65 2.61 -4.98 22.24
C GLY A 65 2.59 -3.50 22.64
N ALA A 66 3.65 -3.04 23.31
CA ALA A 66 3.81 -1.62 23.62
C ALA A 66 4.15 -0.82 22.34
N THR A 67 3.59 0.38 22.25
CA THR A 67 3.98 1.37 21.22
C THR A 67 5.45 1.73 21.39
N ARG A 68 6.22 1.67 20.30
CA ARG A 68 7.64 2.03 20.28
C ARG A 68 7.88 3.22 19.38
N GLU A 69 8.82 4.08 19.77
CA GLU A 69 9.27 5.18 18.93
C GLU A 69 9.97 4.65 17.67
N ILE A 70 9.73 5.30 16.54
CA ILE A 70 10.41 5.02 15.28
C ILE A 70 11.67 5.89 15.22
N LYS A 71 12.85 5.30 15.44
CA LYS A 71 14.15 6.00 15.43
C LYS A 71 15.03 5.52 14.29
N GLY A 72 15.80 6.45 13.70
CA GLY A 72 16.77 6.12 12.65
C GLY A 72 16.16 5.63 11.34
N ALA A 73 14.88 5.95 11.08
CA ALA A 73 14.21 5.46 9.89
C ALA A 73 14.75 6.06 8.59
N ARG A 74 14.69 5.28 7.51
CA ARG A 74 15.08 5.69 6.15
C ARG A 74 13.86 5.75 5.23
N PRO A 75 13.82 6.71 4.29
CA PRO A 75 12.80 6.73 3.27
C PRO A 75 13.00 5.54 2.31
N LEU A 76 12.00 4.67 2.19
CA LEU A 76 11.97 3.63 1.16
C LEU A 76 11.63 4.23 -0.21
N GLY A 77 10.75 5.23 -0.22
CA GLY A 77 10.36 5.98 -1.40
C GLY A 77 9.81 7.35 -1.03
N ILE A 78 10.05 8.31 -1.92
CA ILE A 78 9.51 9.66 -1.84
C ILE A 78 8.69 9.89 -3.11
N PHE A 79 7.39 10.07 -2.96
CA PHE A 79 6.45 10.16 -4.07
C PHE A 79 5.80 11.54 -4.14
N GLY A 80 5.36 11.91 -5.34
CA GLY A 80 4.61 13.14 -5.57
C GLY A 80 3.13 13.02 -5.17
N ASP A 81 2.32 13.89 -5.77
CA ASP A 81 0.87 13.91 -5.59
C ASP A 81 0.17 12.75 -6.32
N SER A 82 -1.04 12.42 -5.87
CA SER A 82 -2.00 11.48 -6.48
C SER A 82 -1.43 10.09 -6.76
N LEU A 83 -0.61 9.57 -5.84
CA LEU A 83 -0.12 8.20 -5.91
C LEU A 83 -1.26 7.21 -5.64
N THR A 84 -1.83 6.64 -6.70
CA THR A 84 -2.96 5.71 -6.60
C THR A 84 -2.59 4.34 -6.02
N THR A 85 -3.58 3.59 -5.54
CA THR A 85 -3.40 2.20 -5.09
C THR A 85 -2.91 1.24 -6.18
N ASP A 86 -3.11 1.56 -7.47
CA ASP A 86 -2.55 0.78 -8.57
C ASP A 86 -1.04 1.00 -8.74
N HIS A 87 -0.53 2.18 -8.40
CA HIS A 87 0.91 2.41 -8.31
C HIS A 87 1.53 1.65 -7.13
N ILE A 88 0.84 1.63 -5.99
CA ILE A 88 1.30 0.96 -4.76
C ILE A 88 1.19 -0.57 -4.90
N SER A 89 0.10 -1.08 -5.45
CA SER A 89 -0.16 -2.52 -5.62
C SER A 89 -0.73 -2.77 -7.02
N PRO A 90 0.11 -2.90 -8.06
CA PRO A 90 -0.33 -3.17 -9.41
C PRO A 90 -1.10 -4.49 -9.49
N ALA A 91 -2.05 -4.58 -10.43
CA ALA A 91 -2.83 -5.80 -10.68
C ALA A 91 -2.49 -6.46 -12.03
N GLY A 92 -1.75 -5.76 -12.91
CA GLY A 92 -1.43 -6.23 -14.25
C GLY A 92 -0.33 -7.29 -14.32
N SER A 93 0.27 -7.42 -15.49
CA SER A 93 1.27 -8.45 -15.81
C SER A 93 2.56 -8.32 -15.00
N ILE A 94 3.16 -9.47 -14.69
CA ILE A 94 4.43 -9.57 -13.96
C ILE A 94 5.59 -9.61 -14.97
N LYS A 95 6.57 -8.71 -14.85
CA LYS A 95 7.76 -8.72 -15.72
C LYS A 95 8.72 -9.82 -15.30
N LYS A 96 9.29 -10.56 -16.25
CA LYS A 96 10.36 -11.57 -16.03
C LYS A 96 11.52 -11.05 -15.17
N THR A 97 11.96 -9.83 -15.42
CA THR A 97 13.10 -9.21 -14.72
C THR A 97 12.77 -8.61 -13.35
N SER A 98 11.48 -8.54 -12.99
CA SER A 98 11.06 -8.01 -11.69
C SER A 98 11.36 -8.98 -10.55
N PRO A 99 11.42 -8.52 -9.28
CA PRO A 99 11.59 -9.42 -8.13
C PRO A 99 10.56 -10.55 -8.09
N ALA A 100 9.29 -10.25 -8.39
CA ALA A 100 8.22 -11.25 -8.45
C ALA A 100 8.43 -12.26 -9.59
N GLY A 101 8.87 -11.79 -10.76
CA GLY A 101 9.18 -12.66 -11.91
C GLY A 101 10.36 -13.60 -11.64
N LYS A 102 11.41 -13.11 -10.97
CA LYS A 102 12.52 -13.94 -10.50
C LYS A 102 12.04 -15.00 -9.52
N TYR A 103 11.29 -14.61 -8.50
CA TYR A 103 10.69 -15.55 -7.54
C TYR A 103 9.88 -16.66 -8.23
N LEU A 104 9.01 -16.31 -9.18
CA LEU A 104 8.21 -17.29 -9.90
C LEU A 104 9.08 -18.24 -10.75
N THR A 105 10.10 -17.70 -11.42
CA THR A 105 11.06 -18.51 -12.20
C THR A 105 11.83 -19.48 -11.29
N ASP A 106 12.31 -19.00 -10.14
CA ASP A 106 13.05 -19.79 -9.15
C ASP A 106 12.18 -20.92 -8.55
N HIS A 107 10.84 -20.78 -8.60
CA HIS A 107 9.87 -21.80 -8.18
C HIS A 107 9.29 -22.59 -9.38
N GLY A 108 9.98 -22.61 -10.52
CA GLY A 108 9.64 -23.45 -11.67
C GLY A 108 8.46 -22.95 -12.52
N VAL A 109 7.93 -21.74 -12.30
CA VAL A 109 6.84 -21.18 -13.10
C VAL A 109 7.40 -20.57 -14.38
N THR A 110 6.81 -20.94 -15.52
CA THR A 110 7.20 -20.37 -16.82
C THR A 110 6.59 -18.98 -17.03
N VAL A 111 7.21 -18.14 -17.88
CA VAL A 111 6.74 -16.76 -18.13
C VAL A 111 5.29 -16.69 -18.62
N PRO A 112 4.81 -17.55 -19.56
CA PRO A 112 3.40 -17.61 -19.91
C PRO A 112 2.46 -17.85 -18.72
N ASP A 113 2.92 -18.61 -17.72
CA ASP A 113 2.13 -18.99 -16.55
C ASP A 113 2.26 -18.01 -15.37
N PHE A 114 3.03 -16.92 -15.51
CA PHE A 114 3.12 -15.90 -14.46
C PHE A 114 1.75 -15.32 -14.12
N ASN A 115 0.87 -15.24 -15.11
CA ASN A 115 -0.43 -14.61 -15.01
C ASN A 115 -0.26 -13.14 -14.55
N SER A 116 -1.17 -12.62 -13.74
CA SER A 116 -1.19 -11.23 -13.28
C SER A 116 -0.96 -11.12 -11.77
N TYR A 117 -0.50 -9.96 -11.29
CA TYR A 117 -0.49 -9.69 -9.84
C TYR A 117 -1.89 -9.86 -9.22
N GLY A 118 -2.96 -9.52 -9.94
CA GLY A 118 -4.34 -9.76 -9.50
C GLY A 118 -4.63 -11.24 -9.20
N SER A 119 -4.16 -12.15 -10.07
CA SER A 119 -4.33 -13.59 -9.88
C SER A 119 -3.49 -14.19 -8.75
N ARG A 120 -2.42 -13.49 -8.33
CA ARG A 120 -1.45 -13.96 -7.32
C ARG A 120 -1.71 -13.39 -5.93
N ARG A 121 -2.89 -12.79 -5.70
CA ARG A 121 -3.24 -12.13 -4.42
C ARG A 121 -3.26 -13.03 -3.19
N GLY A 122 -3.41 -14.34 -3.37
CA GLY A 122 -3.29 -15.32 -2.29
C GLY A 122 -1.85 -15.64 -1.89
N ASN A 123 -0.85 -15.11 -2.61
CA ASN A 123 0.56 -15.36 -2.38
C ASN A 123 1.28 -14.10 -1.94
N ASP A 124 1.53 -13.97 -0.63
CA ASP A 124 2.20 -12.80 -0.05
C ASP A 124 3.63 -12.60 -0.57
N ARG A 125 4.32 -13.68 -0.91
CA ARG A 125 5.70 -13.67 -1.42
C ARG A 125 5.74 -12.98 -2.79
N VAL A 126 4.73 -13.16 -3.63
CA VAL A 126 4.59 -12.48 -4.92
C VAL A 126 4.12 -11.05 -4.74
N MET A 127 3.09 -10.84 -3.91
CA MET A 127 2.46 -9.53 -3.77
C MET A 127 3.34 -8.50 -3.07
N THR A 128 4.14 -8.92 -2.08
CA THR A 128 5.15 -8.05 -1.44
C THR A 128 6.21 -7.61 -2.46
N ARG A 129 6.66 -8.52 -3.33
CA ARG A 129 7.58 -8.22 -4.44
C ARG A 129 6.98 -7.32 -5.52
N GLY A 130 5.65 -7.34 -5.65
CA GLY A 130 4.89 -6.45 -6.53
C GLY A 130 4.58 -5.08 -5.93
N THR A 131 4.82 -4.88 -4.64
CA THR A 131 4.48 -3.62 -3.97
C THR A 131 5.42 -2.49 -4.42
N PHE A 132 4.83 -1.38 -4.84
CA PHE A 132 5.46 -0.26 -5.55
C PHE A 132 6.18 -0.69 -6.84
N ALA A 133 5.85 -1.83 -7.44
CA ALA A 133 6.49 -2.33 -8.67
C ALA A 133 5.84 -1.84 -9.97
N ASN A 134 4.86 -0.92 -9.89
CA ASN A 134 4.17 -0.39 -11.06
C ASN A 134 5.16 0.29 -12.01
N VAL A 135 5.02 0.05 -13.32
CA VAL A 135 5.94 0.56 -14.33
C VAL A 135 5.91 2.08 -14.50
N ARG A 136 4.85 2.74 -14.04
CA ARG A 136 4.64 4.20 -14.14
C ARG A 136 4.87 4.93 -12.82
N ILE A 137 5.23 4.22 -11.74
CA ILE A 137 5.50 4.88 -10.47
C ILE A 137 6.74 5.77 -10.61
N ARG A 138 6.68 6.98 -10.07
CA ARG A 138 7.76 7.97 -10.09
C ARG A 138 8.24 8.23 -8.69
N ASN A 139 9.47 7.80 -8.39
CA ASN A 139 10.11 8.02 -7.10
C ASN A 139 11.09 9.19 -7.20
N LEU A 140 10.87 10.23 -6.40
CA LEU A 140 11.69 11.44 -6.37
C LEU A 140 13.13 11.19 -5.88
N MET A 141 13.41 10.01 -5.30
CA MET A 141 14.79 9.58 -4.98
C MET A 141 15.61 9.21 -6.23
N VAL A 142 14.95 8.89 -7.35
CA VAL A 142 15.55 8.49 -8.64
C VAL A 142 14.92 9.33 -9.78
N PRO A 143 15.21 10.63 -9.84
CA PRO A 143 14.55 11.54 -10.78
C PRO A 143 14.79 11.12 -12.23
N GLY A 144 13.73 11.18 -13.04
CA GLY A 144 13.77 10.82 -14.47
C GLY A 144 13.55 9.33 -14.76
N ILE A 145 13.39 8.49 -13.73
CA ILE A 145 13.16 7.05 -13.90
C ILE A 145 11.74 6.70 -13.46
N GLU A 146 11.00 6.01 -14.35
CA GLU A 146 9.74 5.36 -14.00
C GLU A 146 9.96 3.89 -13.69
N GLY A 147 9.16 3.36 -12.76
CA GLY A 147 9.22 1.96 -12.34
C GLY A 147 9.54 1.81 -10.86
N GLY A 148 9.34 0.60 -10.34
CA GLY A 148 9.49 0.26 -8.93
C GLY A 148 10.93 0.21 -8.42
N VAL A 149 11.63 1.33 -8.55
CA VAL A 149 13.03 1.50 -8.18
C VAL A 149 13.19 2.59 -7.11
N THR A 150 14.26 2.46 -6.34
CA THR A 150 14.66 3.43 -5.32
C THR A 150 16.17 3.47 -5.18
N LYS A 151 16.70 4.36 -4.33
CA LYS A 151 18.10 4.37 -3.90
C LYS A 151 18.20 3.81 -2.49
N HIS A 152 18.94 2.72 -2.34
CA HIS A 152 19.38 2.23 -1.04
C HIS A 152 20.43 3.19 -0.48
N MET A 153 20.25 3.64 0.76
CA MET A 153 21.14 4.57 1.45
C MET A 153 21.86 3.82 2.57
N PRO A 154 23.11 4.21 2.91
CA PRO A 154 23.77 5.46 2.53
C PRO A 154 24.48 5.47 1.17
N GLU A 155 24.76 4.31 0.55
CA GLU A 155 25.62 4.20 -0.63
C GLU A 155 25.00 4.83 -1.90
N GLY A 156 23.68 5.02 -1.91
CA GLY A 156 22.94 5.59 -3.03
C GLY A 156 22.73 4.61 -4.19
N THR A 157 22.92 3.31 -3.96
CA THR A 157 22.79 2.26 -4.99
C THR A 157 21.34 2.14 -5.45
N GLN A 158 21.12 2.28 -6.75
CA GLN A 158 19.80 2.09 -7.34
C GLN A 158 19.45 0.59 -7.41
N MET A 159 18.27 0.22 -6.94
CA MET A 159 17.73 -1.14 -7.01
C MET A 159 16.19 -1.14 -6.98
N SER A 160 15.57 -2.31 -7.06
CA SER A 160 14.11 -2.39 -6.89
C SER A 160 13.71 -2.01 -5.45
N ILE A 161 12.50 -1.48 -5.28
CA ILE A 161 11.97 -1.13 -3.95
C ILE A 161 11.94 -2.35 -3.03
N TYR A 162 11.57 -3.52 -3.55
CA TYR A 162 11.59 -4.77 -2.80
C TYR A 162 13.00 -5.11 -2.31
N ASP A 163 14.01 -5.09 -3.19
CA ASP A 163 15.38 -5.45 -2.82
C ASP A 163 15.97 -4.49 -1.79
N ALA A 164 15.65 -3.19 -1.91
CA ALA A 164 16.04 -2.20 -0.91
C ALA A 164 15.37 -2.47 0.44
N ALA A 165 14.06 -2.76 0.45
CA ALA A 165 13.32 -3.08 1.66
C ALA A 165 13.90 -4.31 2.38
N MET A 166 14.26 -5.37 1.64
CA MET A 166 14.85 -6.57 2.23
C MET A 166 16.22 -6.28 2.87
N LYS A 167 17.06 -5.45 2.24
CA LYS A 167 18.35 -5.02 2.83
C LYS A 167 18.14 -4.24 4.13
N TYR A 168 17.25 -3.26 4.13
CA TYR A 168 16.95 -2.49 5.33
C TYR A 168 16.34 -3.36 6.45
N GLN A 169 15.51 -4.35 6.11
CA GLN A 169 15.00 -5.31 7.10
C GLN A 169 16.12 -6.15 7.72
N HIS A 170 17.06 -6.64 6.91
CA HIS A 170 18.25 -7.35 7.37
C HIS A 170 19.06 -6.48 8.36
N ASP A 171 19.25 -5.21 8.02
CA ASP A 171 20.01 -4.24 8.82
C ASP A 171 19.19 -3.66 9.99
N ARG A 172 17.94 -4.12 10.17
CA ARG A 172 16.98 -3.67 11.19
C ARG A 172 16.72 -2.16 11.17
N VAL A 173 16.78 -1.56 9.99
CA VAL A 173 16.50 -0.14 9.76
C VAL A 173 15.00 0.03 9.51
N PRO A 174 14.27 0.81 10.33
CA PRO A 174 12.86 1.06 10.09
C PRO A 174 12.67 1.91 8.82
N LEU A 175 11.56 1.67 8.12
CA LEU A 175 11.28 2.34 6.86
C LEU A 175 10.08 3.28 6.96
N VAL A 176 10.15 4.37 6.19
CA VAL A 176 9.04 5.29 6.00
C VAL A 176 8.81 5.54 4.51
N VAL A 177 7.57 5.88 4.15
CA VAL A 177 7.23 6.42 2.83
C VAL A 177 6.85 7.88 3.00
N ILE A 178 7.30 8.73 2.08
CA ILE A 178 6.90 10.13 2.02
C ILE A 178 6.10 10.35 0.74
N ALA A 179 4.99 11.06 0.80
CA ALA A 179 4.13 11.32 -0.35
C ALA A 179 3.54 12.74 -0.36
N GLY A 180 3.07 13.17 -1.54
CA GLY A 180 2.33 14.40 -1.73
C GLY A 180 0.86 14.30 -1.29
N GLN A 181 -0.01 14.99 -2.02
CA GLN A 181 -1.46 14.97 -1.82
C GLN A 181 -2.09 13.67 -2.34
N GLU A 182 -3.26 13.32 -1.80
CA GLU A 182 -4.11 12.21 -2.28
C GLU A 182 -3.39 10.85 -2.32
N TYR A 183 -2.55 10.58 -1.32
CA TYR A 183 -1.86 9.29 -1.23
C TYR A 183 -2.87 8.14 -1.07
N GLY A 184 -2.80 7.17 -1.97
CA GLY A 184 -3.67 6.01 -1.98
C GLY A 184 -5.01 6.21 -2.70
N ALA A 185 -5.12 7.18 -3.61
CA ALA A 185 -6.34 7.37 -4.38
C ALA A 185 -6.72 6.16 -5.26
N GLY A 186 -8.00 6.03 -5.60
CA GLY A 186 -8.51 5.00 -6.52
C GLY A 186 -9.16 3.80 -5.84
N SER A 187 -9.20 2.65 -6.54
CA SER A 187 -9.88 1.44 -6.04
C SER A 187 -9.30 0.98 -4.69
N SER A 188 -10.16 0.59 -3.74
CA SER A 188 -9.69 -0.04 -2.50
C SER A 188 -8.95 -1.33 -2.84
N ARG A 189 -7.64 -1.36 -2.56
CA ARG A 189 -6.79 -2.55 -2.71
C ARG A 189 -6.13 -2.82 -1.37
N ASP A 190 -6.53 -3.90 -0.72
CA ASP A 190 -5.99 -4.35 0.56
C ASP A 190 -4.46 -4.52 0.51
N TRP A 191 -3.94 -5.05 -0.60
CA TRP A 191 -2.52 -5.25 -0.85
C TRP A 191 -1.70 -3.97 -0.89
N ALA A 192 -2.31 -2.81 -1.15
CA ALA A 192 -1.59 -1.53 -1.06
C ALA A 192 -1.13 -1.25 0.38
N ALA A 193 -1.92 -1.67 1.39
CA ALA A 193 -1.52 -1.56 2.80
C ALA A 193 -0.73 -2.79 3.27
N LYS A 194 -1.20 -4.01 2.94
CA LYS A 194 -0.52 -5.26 3.35
C LYS A 194 0.92 -5.32 2.82
N GLY A 195 1.11 -5.01 1.55
CA GLY A 195 2.42 -4.96 0.91
C GLY A 195 3.33 -3.92 1.54
N THR A 196 2.81 -2.71 1.79
CA THR A 196 3.56 -1.63 2.47
C THR A 196 4.06 -2.10 3.84
N ALA A 197 3.21 -2.76 4.63
CA ALA A 197 3.58 -3.32 5.92
C ALA A 197 4.63 -4.44 5.80
N LEU A 198 4.47 -5.37 4.85
CA LEU A 198 5.41 -6.48 4.63
C LEU A 198 6.76 -6.04 4.08
N LEU A 199 6.84 -4.90 3.38
CA LEU A 199 8.11 -4.25 3.06
C LEU A 199 8.81 -3.65 4.30
N GLY A 200 8.18 -3.66 5.48
CA GLY A 200 8.76 -3.16 6.73
C GLY A 200 8.54 -1.67 6.99
N VAL A 201 7.68 -1.01 6.19
CA VAL A 201 7.31 0.40 6.40
C VAL A 201 6.55 0.53 7.70
N LYS A 202 7.02 1.42 8.58
CA LYS A 202 6.43 1.69 9.91
C LYS A 202 5.51 2.90 9.89
N ALA A 203 5.76 3.86 9.01
CA ALA A 203 4.92 5.03 8.85
C ALA A 203 4.89 5.51 7.39
N VAL A 204 3.76 6.12 7.02
CA VAL A 204 3.62 6.89 5.78
C VAL A 204 3.38 8.34 6.17
N VAL A 205 4.18 9.26 5.64
CA VAL A 205 4.03 10.71 5.86
C VAL A 205 3.57 11.37 4.57
N ALA A 206 2.35 11.89 4.53
CA ALA A 206 1.77 12.49 3.31
C ALA A 206 1.17 13.87 3.55
N GLN A 207 0.95 14.64 2.48
CA GLN A 207 0.22 15.92 2.59
C GLN A 207 -1.28 15.69 2.80
N SER A 208 -1.84 14.64 2.18
CA SER A 208 -3.19 14.14 2.45
C SER A 208 -3.32 12.67 2.02
N PHE A 209 -4.33 11.99 2.54
CA PHE A 209 -4.63 10.59 2.25
C PHE A 209 -6.03 10.43 1.67
N GLU A 210 -6.22 9.44 0.80
CA GLU A 210 -7.55 8.91 0.53
C GLU A 210 -8.09 8.19 1.78
N ARG A 211 -9.39 8.36 2.08
CA ARG A 211 -10.03 7.95 3.33
C ARG A 211 -9.96 6.43 3.58
N ILE A 212 -10.25 5.63 2.56
CA ILE A 212 -10.24 4.16 2.65
C ILE A 212 -8.80 3.67 2.79
N HIS A 213 -7.88 4.20 1.98
CA HIS A 213 -6.48 3.79 2.06
C HIS A 213 -5.86 4.12 3.42
N ARG A 214 -6.15 5.30 3.99
CA ARG A 214 -5.73 5.65 5.36
C ARG A 214 -6.17 4.60 6.38
N SER A 215 -7.41 4.14 6.27
CA SER A 215 -7.98 3.15 7.18
C SER A 215 -7.29 1.78 7.02
N ASN A 216 -6.98 1.39 5.78
CA ASN A 216 -6.25 0.15 5.50
C ASN A 216 -4.82 0.18 6.09
N LEU A 217 -4.11 1.32 6.02
CA LEU A 217 -2.78 1.46 6.64
C LEU A 217 -2.85 1.26 8.16
N VAL A 218 -3.81 1.90 8.82
CA VAL A 218 -4.06 1.72 10.27
C VAL A 218 -4.34 0.25 10.59
N GLY A 219 -5.20 -0.41 9.81
CA GLY A 219 -5.53 -1.82 9.99
C GLY A 219 -4.33 -2.77 9.85
N MET A 220 -3.30 -2.36 9.09
CA MET A 220 -2.05 -3.11 8.94
C MET A 220 -0.94 -2.67 9.91
N GLY A 221 -1.24 -1.77 10.86
CA GLY A 221 -0.26 -1.26 11.82
C GLY A 221 0.78 -0.30 11.23
N VAL A 222 0.51 0.29 10.06
CA VAL A 222 1.36 1.33 9.45
C VAL A 222 0.80 2.69 9.84
N LEU A 223 1.61 3.52 10.51
CA LEU A 223 1.18 4.81 11.04
C LEU A 223 1.02 5.86 9.92
N PRO A 224 -0.20 6.35 9.61
CA PRO A 224 -0.38 7.43 8.64
C PRO A 224 -0.22 8.78 9.36
N LEU A 225 0.80 9.53 8.96
CA LEU A 225 1.10 10.87 9.47
C LEU A 225 0.80 11.90 8.37
N GLN A 226 0.12 12.97 8.73
CA GLN A 226 -0.15 14.08 7.82
C GLN A 226 0.70 15.29 8.19
N PHE A 227 1.26 15.98 7.20
CA PHE A 227 1.95 17.25 7.44
C PHE A 227 0.99 18.29 8.05
N PRO A 228 1.45 19.11 9.02
CA PRO A 228 0.61 20.09 9.70
C PRO A 228 0.11 21.20 8.76
N ASN A 229 0.88 21.50 7.71
CA ASN A 229 0.45 22.41 6.64
C ASN A 229 0.45 21.65 5.30
N PRO A 230 -0.72 21.16 4.84
CA PRO A 230 -0.84 20.43 3.57
C PRO A 230 -0.40 21.24 2.34
N ARG A 231 -0.35 22.57 2.45
CA ARG A 231 0.07 23.49 1.39
C ARG A 231 1.54 23.89 1.49
N ALA A 232 2.25 23.49 2.54
CA ALA A 232 3.67 23.78 2.68
C ALA A 232 4.48 22.94 1.67
N ARG A 233 4.79 23.59 0.55
CA ARG A 233 5.82 23.21 -0.45
C ARG A 233 5.55 21.86 -1.16
N ARG A 234 5.23 21.91 -2.46
CA ARG A 234 5.15 20.70 -3.32
C ARG A 234 6.40 19.86 -3.12
N LEU A 235 6.22 18.57 -2.77
CA LEU A 235 7.26 17.56 -2.84
C LEU A 235 7.73 17.46 -4.31
N GLY A 236 8.72 18.26 -4.68
CA GLY A 236 9.13 18.46 -6.06
C GLY A 236 9.81 19.80 -6.35
N SER A 237 9.69 20.81 -5.47
CA SER A 237 10.48 22.05 -5.57
C SER A 237 11.83 21.99 -4.86
N PHE A 238 12.50 20.83 -4.91
CA PHE A 238 13.94 20.77 -4.67
C PHE A 238 14.61 21.50 -5.84
N ARG A 239 14.69 22.82 -5.72
CA ARG A 239 15.49 23.68 -6.58
C ARG A 239 16.88 23.07 -6.60
N ARG A 240 17.38 22.73 -7.80
CA ARG A 240 18.82 22.55 -8.04
C ARG A 240 19.54 23.73 -7.37
N PRO A 241 20.68 23.52 -6.69
CA PRO A 241 21.55 24.65 -6.35
C PRO A 241 21.83 25.37 -7.68
N GLY A 242 21.28 26.58 -7.81
CA GLY A 242 21.41 27.35 -9.03
C GLY A 242 22.88 27.65 -9.26
N SER A 243 23.36 27.37 -10.46
CA SER A 243 24.48 28.07 -11.06
C SER A 243 24.19 29.58 -11.00
N GLY A 244 24.91 30.31 -10.16
CA GLY A 244 24.82 31.76 -10.10
C GLY A 244 25.52 32.40 -8.90
N ARG A 245 26.75 32.85 -9.14
CA ARG A 245 27.47 33.98 -8.50
C ARG A 245 27.52 34.07 -6.96
N GLY A 246 28.75 33.94 -6.44
CA GLY A 246 29.35 34.79 -5.39
C GLY A 246 28.87 34.63 -3.95
N PRO A 247 29.77 34.66 -2.94
CA PRO A 247 29.39 34.52 -1.55
C PRO A 247 28.95 35.87 -0.97
N GLU A 248 27.70 35.98 -0.53
CA GLU A 248 27.32 36.96 0.48
C GLU A 248 27.40 36.29 1.85
N THR A 249 28.41 36.70 2.61
CA THR A 249 28.50 36.51 4.05
C THR A 249 27.40 37.32 4.73
N ALA A 250 26.45 36.66 5.38
CA ALA A 250 25.54 37.29 6.33
C ALA A 250 25.54 36.53 7.65
N THR A 251 26.22 37.15 8.60
CA THR A 251 26.24 36.96 10.05
C THR A 251 24.84 37.04 10.68
N GLY A 252 24.65 36.34 11.81
CA GLY A 252 23.68 36.73 12.84
C GLY A 252 22.36 35.94 12.87
N PHE A 253 22.30 34.92 13.73
CA PHE A 253 21.04 34.43 14.28
C PHE A 253 20.79 35.18 15.60
N ASP A 254 19.94 36.20 15.55
CA ASP A 254 19.34 36.78 16.76
C ASP A 254 18.20 35.88 17.24
N ALA A 255 18.28 35.47 18.50
CA ALA A 255 17.21 34.81 19.24
C ALA A 255 16.31 35.86 19.89
N PRO A 256 14.97 35.74 19.82
CA PRO A 256 14.11 36.54 20.69
C PRO A 256 13.91 35.86 22.04
N HIS A 257 14.27 36.59 23.09
CA HIS A 257 14.00 36.31 24.50
C HIS A 257 12.49 36.33 24.85
N HIS A 258 12.18 35.58 25.91
CA HIS A 258 10.90 35.35 26.58
C HIS A 258 10.03 36.59 26.91
N ALA A 259 8.71 36.35 26.94
CA ALA A 259 7.83 36.81 28.03
C ALA A 259 6.77 35.74 28.38
N PRO A 260 6.35 35.58 29.65
CA PRO A 260 5.62 34.40 30.14
C PRO A 260 4.10 34.60 30.17
N GLY A 261 3.35 33.68 29.56
CA GLY A 261 1.89 33.61 29.65
C GLY A 261 1.42 32.51 30.60
N ARG A 262 0.64 32.89 31.61
CA ARG A 262 0.09 32.05 32.69
C ARG A 262 -0.79 30.90 32.16
N PHE A 263 -0.55 29.69 32.65
CA PHE A 263 -1.49 28.56 32.56
C PHE A 263 -2.57 28.69 33.64
N SER A 264 -3.84 28.53 33.26
CA SER A 264 -4.95 28.22 34.18
C SER A 264 -5.45 26.80 33.87
N PRO A 265 -5.64 25.92 34.88
CA PRO A 265 -6.13 24.57 34.67
C PRO A 265 -7.67 24.55 34.74
N GLY A 266 -8.30 23.88 33.77
CA GLY A 266 -9.73 23.55 33.86
C GLY A 266 -10.48 23.78 32.57
N SER A 267 -10.54 22.77 31.71
CA SER A 267 -11.61 22.57 30.73
C SER A 267 -11.55 21.11 30.27
N SER A 268 -12.38 20.30 30.91
CA SER A 268 -12.66 18.92 30.52
C SER A 268 -13.27 18.88 29.11
N CYS A 269 -12.59 18.22 28.17
CA CYS A 269 -13.16 17.94 26.86
C CYS A 269 -14.08 16.71 26.98
N GLN A 270 -15.40 16.94 26.99
CA GLN A 270 -16.42 15.90 27.05
C GLN A 270 -16.44 15.10 25.73
N VAL A 271 -16.46 13.78 25.85
CA VAL A 271 -16.65 12.83 24.74
C VAL A 271 -18.16 12.60 24.57
N PRO A 272 -18.77 12.78 23.39
CA PRO A 272 -20.18 12.46 23.20
C PRO A 272 -20.37 10.95 22.98
N HIS A 273 -21.05 10.30 23.93
CA HIS A 273 -21.60 8.95 23.80
C HIS A 273 -22.68 8.94 22.71
N ARG A 274 -22.58 8.02 21.73
CA ARG A 274 -23.70 7.67 20.84
C ARG A 274 -24.36 6.39 21.35
N HIS A 275 -25.64 6.51 21.67
CA HIS A 275 -26.55 5.39 21.93
C HIS A 275 -26.70 4.50 20.69
N ALA A 276 -26.57 3.19 20.89
CA ALA A 276 -27.01 2.19 19.94
C ALA A 276 -28.52 1.97 20.12
N HIS A 277 -29.31 2.30 19.11
CA HIS A 277 -30.67 1.78 18.97
C HIS A 277 -30.58 0.41 18.30
N ARG A 278 -31.06 -0.61 19.01
CA ARG A 278 -31.53 -1.86 18.44
C ARG A 278 -32.92 -1.61 17.88
N ASP A 279 -33.15 -2.12 16.68
CA ASP A 279 -34.37 -2.82 16.25
C ASP A 279 -33.94 -3.86 15.22
#